data_AF-A0A9E1Y442-F1
#
_entry.id   AF-A0A9E1Y442-F1
#
_cell.length_a   1.000
_cell.length_b   1.000
_cell.length_c   1.000
_cell.angle_alpha   90.00
_cell.angle_beta   90.00
_cell.angle_gamma   90.00
#
_symmetry.space_group_name_H-M   'P 1'
#
loop_
_entity.id
_entity.type
_entity.pdbx_description
1 polymer ?
#
loop_
_entity_poly.entity_id
_entity_poly.type
_entity_poly.pdbx_seq_one_letter_code
_entity_poly.pdbx_strand_id
1 'polypeptide(L)'
;GATPVARHHADLAYLQLTALKHLAPSSDFVIGVPGHFERADLSLLLGLTDAASIPVKALIDPGVLLASKALSTTPNLLYLDVGLHAVTLTTVRQGAQLQRSGCIMAHNAGYLNLIDRLANYAASALVRKSRFDPLQHASTEQQLFQQLLQPNQPLASLGQGLISLHHEGVQYDVQLPETDLRAAAAELVPDVVKAIQAASNGPAEVLLSHRAQRLPGLIDSLSLIPGLVTQRLTSASLLEAFTALAPELTANGTHNQLIYSLANPAQATATATEQLSTGHSITHIVQQGIAVEIKAFSETTADEFGLILDAVTGQWQLAPGNLSIALNGQSVTEPCLLKAGDAILAGNQTFLFIQVR
;
A
#
# COMPACT_ATOMS: atom_id res chain seq x y z
N GLY A 1 15.62 6.75 32.53
CA GLY A 1 17.06 6.47 32.78
C GLY A 1 17.54 5.46 31.75
N ALA A 2 18.67 5.72 31.10
CA ALA A 2 19.28 4.79 30.16
C ALA A 2 19.79 3.55 30.90
N THR A 3 19.41 2.35 30.45
CA THR A 3 20.01 1.10 30.92
C THR A 3 21.43 0.99 30.34
N PRO A 4 22.37 0.31 31.01
CA PRO A 4 23.77 0.21 30.56
C PRO A 4 23.96 -0.42 29.16
N VAL A 5 22.90 -1.02 28.61
CA VAL A 5 22.88 -1.76 27.34
C VAL A 5 22.56 -0.87 26.13
N ALA A 6 21.95 0.31 26.33
CA ALA A 6 21.62 1.23 25.25
C ALA A 6 21.84 2.69 25.69
N ARG A 7 22.78 3.38 25.05
CA ARG A 7 23.18 4.75 25.39
C ARG A 7 22.47 5.78 24.52
N HIS A 8 22.07 5.39 23.32
CA HIS A 8 21.34 6.24 22.37
C HIS A 8 20.14 5.48 21.76
N HIS A 9 19.19 6.20 21.16
CA HIS A 9 18.05 5.59 20.47
C HIS A 9 18.45 4.62 19.35
N ALA A 10 19.58 4.88 18.69
CA ALA A 10 20.16 3.97 17.68
C ALA A 10 20.54 2.60 18.27
N ASP A 11 21.04 2.56 19.50
CA ASP A 11 21.38 1.30 20.18
C ASP A 11 20.12 0.47 20.46
N LEU A 12 19.04 1.14 20.90
CA LEU A 12 17.74 0.48 21.09
C LEU A 12 17.20 -0.09 19.78
N ALA A 13 17.23 0.68 18.70
CA ALA A 13 16.80 0.23 17.38
C ALA A 13 17.64 -0.97 16.88
N TYR A 14 18.96 -0.91 17.05
CA TYR A 14 19.86 -2.00 16.71
C TYR A 14 19.54 -3.30 17.47
N LEU A 15 19.31 -3.21 18.79
CA LEU A 15 18.95 -4.36 19.61
C LEU A 15 17.60 -4.96 19.20
N GLN A 16 16.62 -4.11 18.87
CA GLN A 16 15.31 -4.57 18.36
C GLN A 16 15.44 -5.28 17.02
N LEU A 17 16.19 -4.70 16.07
CA LEU A 17 16.46 -5.30 14.78
C LEU A 17 17.17 -6.66 14.92
N THR A 18 18.17 -6.74 15.81
CA THR A 18 18.89 -7.99 16.09
C THR A 18 17.96 -9.06 16.68
N ALA A 19 17.05 -8.67 17.58
CA ALA A 19 16.04 -9.58 18.11
C ALA A 19 15.10 -10.09 17.00
N LEU A 20 14.65 -9.23 16.09
CA LEU A 20 13.83 -9.63 14.93
C LEU A 20 14.57 -10.59 14.01
N LYS A 21 15.86 -10.33 13.72
CA LYS A 21 16.68 -11.23 12.91
C LYS A 21 16.79 -12.63 13.52
N HIS A 22 16.95 -12.74 14.84
CA HIS A 22 17.00 -14.04 15.50
C HIS A 22 15.72 -14.87 15.35
N LEU A 23 14.57 -14.22 15.15
CA LEU A 23 13.31 -14.91 14.86
C LEU A 23 13.24 -15.43 13.41
N ALA A 24 14.05 -14.88 12.50
CA ALA A 24 14.08 -15.24 11.08
C ALA A 24 15.51 -15.20 10.50
N PRO A 25 16.43 -16.10 10.94
CA PRO A 25 17.87 -15.96 10.72
C PRO A 25 18.33 -16.15 9.27
N SER A 26 17.54 -16.85 8.44
CA SER A 26 17.88 -17.19 7.05
C SER A 26 16.94 -16.53 6.03
N SER A 27 16.27 -15.45 6.43
CA SER A 27 15.28 -14.77 5.59
C SER A 27 15.85 -13.49 4.98
N ASP A 28 15.40 -13.21 3.77
CA ASP A 28 15.44 -11.86 3.21
C ASP A 28 14.35 -11.00 3.85
N PHE A 29 14.63 -9.70 4.02
CA PHE A 29 13.71 -8.79 4.68
C PHE A 29 13.17 -7.75 3.72
N VAL A 30 11.86 -7.54 3.78
CA VAL A 30 11.20 -6.37 3.19
C VAL A 30 10.62 -5.55 4.34
N ILE A 31 10.85 -4.24 4.32
CA ILE A 31 10.46 -3.35 5.42
C ILE A 31 9.39 -2.38 4.95
N GLY A 32 8.26 -2.35 5.66
CA GLY A 32 7.27 -1.29 5.52
C GLY A 32 7.78 -0.02 6.20
N VAL A 33 8.00 1.06 5.45
CA VAL A 33 8.51 2.33 5.97
C VAL A 33 7.42 3.41 5.95
N PRO A 34 7.21 4.17 7.04
CA PRO A 34 6.26 5.27 7.03
C PRO A 34 6.57 6.26 5.91
N GLY A 35 5.54 6.74 5.22
CA GLY A 35 5.74 7.62 4.06
C GLY A 35 6.41 8.95 4.38
N HIS A 36 6.42 9.39 5.65
CA HIS A 36 7.09 10.63 6.07
C HIS A 36 8.61 10.46 6.28
N PHE A 37 9.17 9.24 6.19
CA PHE A 37 10.61 9.04 6.33
C PHE A 37 11.34 9.73 5.19
N GLU A 38 12.27 10.61 5.55
CA GLU A 38 13.13 11.29 4.60
C GLU A 38 14.38 10.46 4.30
N ARG A 39 15.19 10.94 3.37
CA ARG A 39 16.44 10.28 2.98
C ARG A 39 17.36 10.00 4.18
N ALA A 40 17.42 10.92 5.15
CA ALA A 40 18.24 10.75 6.34
C ALA A 40 17.74 9.59 7.21
N ASP A 41 16.42 9.48 7.42
CA ASP A 41 15.79 8.40 8.20
C ASP A 41 16.00 7.05 7.52
N LEU A 42 15.80 6.99 6.20
CA LEU A 42 16.01 5.76 5.42
C LEU A 42 17.49 5.34 5.43
N SER A 43 18.41 6.31 5.35
CA SER A 43 19.85 6.01 5.41
C SER A 43 20.26 5.49 6.78
N LEU A 44 19.72 6.06 7.86
CA LEU A 44 19.95 5.59 9.23
C LEU A 44 19.38 4.18 9.42
N LEU A 45 18.15 3.93 8.96
CA LEU A 45 17.52 2.62 9.01
C LEU A 45 18.36 1.56 8.28
N LEU A 46 18.80 1.86 7.05
CA LEU A 46 19.63 0.95 6.25
C LEU A 46 20.98 0.68 6.90
N GLY A 47 21.62 1.71 7.48
CA GLY A 47 22.86 1.54 8.25
C GLY A 47 22.68 0.67 9.49
N LEU A 48 21.55 0.79 10.19
CA LEU A 48 21.23 -0.06 11.33
C LEU A 48 20.94 -1.51 10.91
N THR A 49 20.22 -1.72 9.81
CA THR A 49 19.97 -3.07 9.29
C THR A 49 21.26 -3.74 8.80
N ASP A 50 22.16 -2.99 8.17
CA ASP A 50 23.48 -3.47 7.76
C ASP A 50 24.34 -3.87 8.97
N ALA A 51 24.38 -3.01 10.00
CA ALA A 51 25.06 -3.32 11.25
C ALA A 51 24.49 -4.58 11.95
N ALA A 52 23.17 -4.80 11.86
CA ALA A 52 22.51 -6.01 12.37
C ALA A 52 22.64 -7.22 11.40
N SER A 53 23.28 -7.02 10.25
CA SER A 53 23.43 -7.99 9.16
C SER A 53 22.07 -8.55 8.70
N ILE A 54 21.09 -7.67 8.56
CA ILE A 54 19.75 -7.96 8.04
C ILE A 54 19.75 -7.66 6.53
N PRO A 55 19.62 -8.68 5.67
CA PRO A 55 19.61 -8.48 4.22
C PRO A 55 18.27 -7.87 3.79
N VAL A 56 18.23 -6.55 3.65
CA VAL A 56 17.04 -5.84 3.19
C VAL A 56 16.96 -5.86 1.66
N LYS A 57 15.91 -6.47 1.12
CA LYS A 57 15.62 -6.48 -0.33
C LYS A 57 14.96 -5.19 -0.77
N ALA A 58 13.96 -4.76 -0.01
CA ALA A 58 13.19 -3.58 -0.34
C ALA A 58 12.64 -2.87 0.90
N LEU A 59 12.48 -1.56 0.74
CA LEU A 59 11.71 -0.67 1.59
C LEU A 59 10.46 -0.28 0.80
N ILE A 60 9.28 -0.42 1.40
CA ILE A 60 8.01 -0.13 0.71
C ILE A 60 7.12 0.74 1.58
N ASP A 61 6.39 1.67 0.96
CA ASP A 61 5.35 2.43 1.65
C ASP A 61 4.13 1.53 1.93
N PRO A 62 3.68 1.36 3.19
CA PRO A 62 2.50 0.58 3.55
C PRO A 62 1.24 0.96 2.78
N GLY A 63 1.07 2.24 2.43
CA GLY A 63 -0.08 2.74 1.68
C GLY A 63 -0.12 2.18 0.25
N VAL A 64 1.02 2.06 -0.43
CA VAL A 64 1.09 1.45 -1.77
C VAL A 64 0.82 -0.05 -1.69
N LEU A 65 1.41 -0.72 -0.70
CA LEU A 65 1.19 -2.14 -0.46
C LEU A 65 -0.29 -2.45 -0.19
N LEU A 66 -0.94 -1.68 0.69
CA LEU A 66 -2.36 -1.85 1.03
C LEU A 66 -3.29 -1.43 -0.12
N ALA A 67 -2.93 -0.40 -0.88
CA ALA A 67 -3.66 -0.03 -2.09
C ALA A 67 -3.71 -1.18 -3.11
N SER A 68 -2.67 -2.02 -3.19
CA SER A 68 -2.69 -3.21 -4.06
C SER A 68 -3.74 -4.25 -3.68
N LYS A 69 -4.28 -4.17 -2.47
CA LYS A 69 -5.37 -5.04 -1.99
C LYS A 69 -6.72 -4.33 -1.95
N ALA A 70 -6.73 -3.02 -2.13
CA ALA A 70 -7.97 -2.27 -2.28
C ALA A 70 -8.56 -2.60 -3.65
N LEU A 71 -9.74 -3.21 -3.70
CA LEU A 71 -10.51 -3.41 -4.95
C LEU A 71 -11.19 -2.11 -5.40
N SER A 72 -10.57 -0.97 -5.08
CA SER A 72 -11.14 0.36 -5.28
C SER A 72 -11.05 0.78 -6.73
N THR A 73 -12.16 1.26 -7.28
CA THR A 73 -12.21 1.90 -8.60
C THR A 73 -12.00 3.42 -8.54
N THR A 74 -11.77 3.95 -7.33
CA THR A 74 -11.67 5.40 -7.10
C THR A 74 -10.26 5.90 -7.45
N PRO A 75 -10.10 6.95 -8.29
CA PRO A 75 -8.78 7.37 -8.78
C PRO A 75 -7.82 7.82 -7.66
N ASN A 76 -8.37 8.35 -6.57
CA ASN A 76 -7.63 8.82 -5.41
C ASN A 76 -7.82 7.85 -4.24
N LEU A 77 -6.75 7.12 -3.90
CA LEU A 77 -6.66 6.34 -2.68
C LEU A 77 -5.87 7.09 -1.62
N LEU A 78 -6.40 7.12 -0.42
CA LEU A 78 -5.73 7.66 0.75
C LEU A 78 -5.50 6.54 1.76
N TYR A 79 -4.30 6.43 2.32
CA TYR A 79 -4.02 5.54 3.43
C TYR A 79 -3.80 6.36 4.69
N LEU A 80 -4.65 6.16 5.70
CA LEU A 80 -4.58 6.84 6.99
C LEU A 80 -4.02 5.89 8.05
N ASP A 81 -2.89 6.27 8.63
CA ASP A 81 -2.26 5.54 9.72
C ASP A 81 -1.96 6.42 10.93
N VAL A 82 -1.99 5.80 12.10
CA VAL A 82 -1.65 6.44 13.37
C VAL A 82 -0.49 5.69 14.00
N GLY A 83 0.61 6.40 14.19
CA GLY A 83 1.76 5.94 14.94
C GLY A 83 1.71 6.41 16.41
N LEU A 84 2.79 6.12 17.13
CA LEU A 84 2.95 6.59 18.52
C LEU A 84 2.99 8.12 18.60
N HIS A 85 3.60 8.77 17.60
CA HIS A 85 3.89 10.21 17.65
C HIS A 85 3.07 11.05 16.67
N ALA A 86 2.58 10.49 15.57
CA ALA A 86 1.91 11.27 14.53
C ALA A 86 0.82 10.48 13.81
N VAL A 87 -0.07 11.22 13.14
CA VAL A 87 -1.01 10.68 12.16
C VAL A 87 -0.52 11.02 10.77
N THR A 88 -0.45 10.02 9.90
CA THR A 88 0.06 10.17 8.54
C THR A 88 -1.00 9.84 7.52
N LEU A 89 -1.03 10.61 6.44
CA LEU A 89 -1.90 10.41 5.30
C LEU A 89 -1.05 10.25 4.04
N THR A 90 -1.04 9.04 3.48
CA THR A 90 -0.37 8.74 2.21
C THR A 90 -1.37 8.81 1.07
N THR A 91 -1.05 9.55 0.01
CA THR A 91 -1.86 9.62 -1.20
C THR A 91 -1.30 8.70 -2.27
N VAL A 92 -2.11 7.74 -2.71
CA VAL A 92 -1.79 6.78 -3.78
C VAL A 92 -2.65 7.09 -5.00
N ARG A 93 -2.00 7.38 -6.13
CA ARG A 93 -2.66 7.53 -7.42
C ARG A 93 -2.90 6.16 -8.02
N GLN A 94 -4.12 5.95 -8.51
CA GLN A 94 -4.49 4.75 -9.24
C GLN A 94 -4.34 4.95 -10.75
N GLY A 95 -3.64 4.02 -11.39
CA GLY A 95 -3.54 3.87 -12.85
C GLY A 95 -3.07 2.44 -13.17
N ALA A 96 -2.30 2.25 -14.24
CA ALA A 96 -1.64 0.97 -14.52
C ALA A 96 -0.67 0.55 -13.40
N GLN A 97 -0.16 1.55 -12.69
CA GLN A 97 0.59 1.40 -11.46
C GLN A 97 -0.16 2.11 -10.34
N LEU A 98 -0.08 1.55 -9.15
CA LEU A 98 -0.40 2.21 -7.90
C LEU A 98 0.85 2.98 -7.47
N GLN A 99 0.79 4.30 -7.47
CA GLN A 99 1.96 5.14 -7.20
C GLN A 99 1.71 6.05 -6.00
N ARG A 100 2.63 6.02 -5.04
CA ARG A 100 2.67 7.03 -3.98
C ARG A 100 2.94 8.39 -4.62
N SER A 101 2.01 9.31 -4.47
CA SER A 101 2.11 10.69 -4.97
C SER A 101 2.42 11.70 -3.87
N GLY A 102 2.22 11.34 -2.60
CA GLY A 102 2.55 12.17 -1.46
C GLY A 102 2.38 11.43 -0.14
N CYS A 103 3.01 11.93 0.92
CA CYS A 103 2.67 11.60 2.30
C CYS A 103 2.80 12.86 3.12
N ILE A 104 1.79 13.16 3.93
CA ILE A 104 1.80 14.29 4.84
C ILE A 104 1.57 13.81 6.28
N MET A 105 2.08 14.58 7.23
CA MET A 105 1.63 14.48 8.62
C MET A 105 0.28 15.17 8.72
N ALA A 106 -0.78 14.39 8.88
CA ALA A 106 -2.13 14.91 9.10
C ALA A 106 -2.27 15.53 10.50
N HIS A 107 -1.48 15.04 11.47
CA HIS A 107 -1.37 15.62 12.80
C HIS A 107 -0.03 15.24 13.45
N ASN A 108 0.56 16.16 14.23
CA ASN A 108 1.87 15.97 14.90
C ASN A 108 1.77 15.25 16.25
N ALA A 109 0.58 14.85 16.66
CA ALA A 109 0.36 14.00 17.82
C ALA A 109 -0.29 12.68 17.40
N GLY A 110 0.20 11.58 17.95
CA GLY A 110 -0.31 10.22 17.75
C GLY A 110 -0.85 9.63 19.05
N TYR A 111 -0.72 8.32 19.20
CA TYR A 111 -1.25 7.62 20.37
C TYR A 111 -0.70 8.06 21.70
N LEU A 112 0.60 8.40 21.82
CA LEU A 112 1.15 8.77 23.13
C LEU A 112 0.45 10.00 23.71
N ASN A 113 0.24 11.03 22.90
CA ASN A 113 -0.47 12.23 23.34
C ASN A 113 -1.92 11.93 23.75
N LEU A 114 -2.60 11.07 22.98
CA LEU A 114 -3.97 10.66 23.29
C LEU A 114 -4.04 9.86 24.60
N ILE A 115 -3.12 8.90 24.78
CA ILE A 115 -3.02 8.10 26.00
C ILE A 115 -2.69 8.99 27.21
N ASP A 116 -1.78 9.95 27.08
CA ASP A 116 -1.45 10.89 28.15
C ASP A 116 -2.68 11.70 28.57
N ARG A 117 -3.47 12.21 27.63
CA ARG A 117 -4.71 12.93 27.93
C ARG A 117 -5.73 12.03 28.64
N LEU A 118 -5.92 10.81 28.15
CA LEU A 118 -6.82 9.83 28.76
C LEU A 118 -6.36 9.42 30.17
N ALA A 119 -5.06 9.24 30.37
CA ALA A 119 -4.47 8.93 31.67
C ALA A 119 -4.72 10.06 32.68
N ASN A 120 -4.56 11.31 32.25
CA ASN A 120 -4.88 12.48 33.08
C ASN A 120 -6.37 12.58 33.42
N TYR A 121 -7.27 12.24 32.50
CA TYR A 121 -8.71 12.18 32.79
C TYR A 121 -9.04 11.06 33.78
N ALA A 122 -8.47 9.87 33.61
CA ALA A 122 -8.66 8.75 34.52
C ALA A 122 -8.13 9.06 35.92
N ALA A 123 -6.92 9.63 36.01
CA ALA A 123 -6.32 10.08 37.26
C ALA A 123 -7.18 11.13 37.95
N SER A 124 -7.62 12.16 37.22
CA SER A 124 -8.50 13.20 37.76
C SER A 124 -9.82 12.63 38.29
N ALA A 125 -10.41 11.64 37.61
CA ALA A 125 -11.62 10.96 38.05
C ALA A 125 -11.39 10.11 39.32
N LEU A 126 -10.29 9.38 39.40
CA LEU A 126 -9.90 8.60 40.58
C LEU A 126 -9.60 9.48 41.79
N VAL A 127 -8.86 10.58 41.61
CA VAL A 127 -8.58 11.54 42.69
C VAL A 127 -9.88 12.12 43.25
N ARG A 128 -10.85 12.48 42.40
CA ARG A 128 -12.16 12.98 42.87
C ARG A 128 -12.95 11.91 43.64
N LYS A 129 -12.88 10.64 43.23
CA LYS A 129 -13.68 9.54 43.80
C LYS A 129 -13.07 8.96 45.07
N SER A 130 -11.74 8.79 45.13
CA SER A 130 -11.05 8.05 46.18
C SER A 130 -9.77 8.72 46.70
N ARG A 131 -9.43 9.93 46.23
CA ARG A 131 -8.16 10.64 46.52
C ARG A 131 -6.90 9.89 46.11
N PHE A 132 -7.05 8.81 45.35
CA PHE A 132 -5.95 8.03 44.83
C PHE A 132 -5.54 8.60 43.46
N ASP A 133 -4.26 8.98 43.33
CA ASP A 133 -3.67 9.40 42.08
C ASP A 133 -2.84 8.25 41.49
N PRO A 134 -3.30 7.60 40.41
CA PRO A 134 -2.59 6.46 39.82
C PRO A 134 -1.24 6.83 39.20
N LEU A 135 -0.95 8.11 38.97
CA LEU A 135 0.28 8.58 38.33
C LEU A 135 1.42 8.83 39.34
N GLN A 136 1.15 8.74 40.65
CA GLN A 136 2.18 8.87 41.70
C GLN A 136 3.03 7.60 41.89
N HIS A 137 2.54 6.44 41.43
CA HIS A 137 3.23 5.17 41.59
C HIS A 137 3.43 4.49 40.23
N ALA A 138 4.68 4.12 39.94
CA ALA A 138 5.05 3.49 38.68
C ALA A 138 4.24 2.21 38.37
N SER A 139 3.88 1.42 39.40
CA SER A 139 3.12 0.19 39.20
C SER A 139 1.68 0.44 38.76
N THR A 140 1.03 1.49 39.25
CA THR A 140 -0.36 1.83 38.90
C THR A 140 -0.42 2.65 37.62
N GLU A 141 0.59 3.48 37.39
CA GLU A 141 0.79 4.16 36.11
C GLU A 141 0.93 3.13 34.98
N GLN A 142 1.79 2.12 35.14
CA GLN A 142 1.95 1.06 34.14
C GLN A 142 0.63 0.28 33.90
N GLN A 143 -0.11 -0.06 34.96
CA GLN A 143 -1.42 -0.71 34.84
C GLN A 143 -2.43 0.15 34.06
N LEU A 144 -2.45 1.46 34.32
CA LEU A 144 -3.31 2.42 33.64
C LEU A 144 -2.95 2.52 32.15
N PHE A 145 -1.69 2.76 31.82
CA PHE A 145 -1.22 2.90 30.44
C PHE A 145 -1.47 1.61 29.63
N GLN A 146 -1.24 0.43 30.21
CA GLN A 146 -1.51 -0.84 29.54
C GLN A 146 -3.00 -1.02 29.19
N GLN A 147 -3.90 -0.62 30.09
CA GLN A 147 -5.34 -0.70 29.89
C GLN A 147 -5.90 0.41 29.00
N LEU A 148 -5.25 1.58 28.91
CA LEU A 148 -5.61 2.60 27.94
C LEU A 148 -5.17 2.22 26.52
N LEU A 149 -3.98 1.64 26.40
CA LEU A 149 -3.42 1.22 25.11
C LEU A 149 -4.13 0.01 24.52
N GLN A 150 -4.63 -0.92 25.33
CA GLN A 150 -5.33 -2.16 24.93
C GLN A 150 -4.71 -2.86 23.70
N PRO A 151 -3.43 -3.26 23.74
CA PRO A 151 -2.74 -3.80 22.57
C PRO A 151 -3.42 -5.06 21.98
N ASN A 152 -4.15 -5.80 22.82
CA ASN A 152 -4.85 -7.03 22.42
C ASN A 152 -6.25 -6.79 21.84
N GLN A 153 -6.73 -5.53 21.82
CA GLN A 153 -8.05 -5.17 21.29
C GLN A 153 -7.88 -4.09 20.21
N PRO A 154 -7.34 -4.47 19.03
CA PRO A 154 -6.92 -3.51 18.01
C PRO A 154 -8.05 -2.73 17.32
N LEU A 155 -9.31 -3.10 17.57
CA LEU A 155 -10.49 -2.42 17.01
C LEU A 155 -11.30 -1.65 18.06
N ALA A 156 -10.98 -1.79 19.35
CA ALA A 156 -11.61 -1.01 20.40
C ALA A 156 -11.04 0.41 20.42
N SER A 157 -11.91 1.40 20.65
CA SER A 157 -11.49 2.78 20.84
C SER A 157 -10.55 2.89 22.04
N LEU A 158 -9.54 3.76 21.97
CA LEU A 158 -8.59 3.92 23.07
C LEU A 158 -9.28 4.38 24.35
N GLY A 159 -8.90 3.78 25.47
CA GLY A 159 -9.50 4.06 26.78
C GLY A 159 -10.96 3.61 26.96
N GLN A 160 -11.52 2.86 26.01
CA GLN A 160 -12.89 2.35 26.12
C GLN A 160 -12.98 1.17 27.09
N GLY A 161 -13.91 1.24 28.05
CA GLY A 161 -14.18 0.15 29.00
C GLY A 161 -13.80 0.49 30.43
N LEU A 162 -13.92 -0.50 31.32
CA LEU A 162 -13.54 -0.37 32.72
C LEU A 162 -12.03 -0.47 32.86
N ILE A 163 -11.43 0.50 33.55
CA ILE A 163 -10.03 0.49 33.96
C ILE A 163 -9.98 0.13 35.44
N SER A 164 -9.31 -0.98 35.76
CA SER A 164 -9.19 -1.50 37.12
C SER A 164 -7.72 -1.50 37.55
N LEU A 165 -7.40 -0.74 38.59
CA LEU A 165 -6.04 -0.60 39.10
C LEU A 165 -5.94 -1.22 40.49
N HIS A 166 -4.86 -1.95 40.77
CA HIS A 166 -4.60 -2.54 42.07
C HIS A 166 -3.38 -1.88 42.73
N HIS A 167 -3.58 -1.40 43.96
CA HIS A 167 -2.53 -0.79 44.77
C HIS A 167 -2.76 -1.15 46.25
N GLU A 168 -1.72 -1.69 46.91
CA GLU A 168 -1.74 -2.04 48.34
C GLU A 168 -2.98 -2.86 48.78
N GLY A 169 -3.43 -3.81 47.95
CA GLY A 169 -4.59 -4.65 48.25
C GLY A 169 -5.96 -4.00 48.02
N VAL A 170 -5.99 -2.76 47.55
CA VAL A 170 -7.21 -2.02 47.17
C VAL A 170 -7.35 -2.00 45.65
N GLN A 171 -8.58 -2.15 45.16
CA GLN A 171 -8.93 -2.01 43.75
C GLN A 171 -9.58 -0.64 43.50
N TYR A 172 -9.11 0.06 42.48
CA TYR A 172 -9.59 1.35 42.02
C TYR A 172 -10.14 1.24 40.61
N ASP A 173 -11.44 1.45 40.47
CA ASP A 173 -12.14 1.35 39.20
C ASP A 173 -12.58 2.71 38.68
N VAL A 174 -12.26 2.96 37.41
CA VAL A 174 -12.66 4.15 36.65
C VAL A 174 -13.08 3.77 35.24
N GLN A 175 -14.12 4.41 34.75
CA GLN A 175 -14.54 4.34 33.35
C GLN A 175 -14.57 5.75 32.80
N LEU A 176 -13.95 5.95 31.65
CA LEU A 176 -13.97 7.24 30.96
C LEU A 176 -15.29 7.36 30.18
N PRO A 177 -16.08 8.43 30.39
CA PRO A 177 -17.25 8.69 29.57
C PRO A 177 -16.83 9.03 28.13
N GLU A 178 -17.74 8.82 27.18
CA GLU A 178 -17.47 9.11 25.76
C GLU A 178 -17.05 10.57 25.52
N THR A 179 -17.55 11.50 26.35
CA THR A 179 -17.14 12.92 26.32
C THR A 179 -15.65 13.10 26.56
N ASP A 180 -15.06 12.35 27.51
CA ASP A 180 -13.63 12.43 27.83
C ASP A 180 -12.81 11.78 26.72
N LEU A 181 -13.30 10.66 26.15
CA LEU A 181 -12.66 10.01 25.01
C LEU A 181 -12.59 10.95 23.79
N ARG A 182 -13.72 11.59 23.43
CA ARG A 182 -13.78 12.56 22.35
C ARG A 182 -12.95 13.81 22.64
N ALA A 183 -12.97 14.31 23.89
CA ALA A 183 -12.17 15.45 24.30
C ALA A 183 -10.67 15.19 24.14
N ALA A 184 -10.21 13.97 24.43
CA ALA A 184 -8.82 13.59 24.28
C ALA A 184 -8.35 13.63 22.80
N ALA A 185 -9.27 13.47 21.84
CA ALA A 185 -9.00 13.49 20.40
C ALA A 185 -9.49 14.78 19.69
N ALA A 186 -9.90 15.81 20.46
CA ALA A 186 -10.64 16.95 19.94
C ALA A 186 -9.87 17.83 18.93
N GLU A 187 -8.55 17.88 19.00
CA GLU A 187 -7.70 18.59 18.03
C GLU A 187 -7.32 17.68 16.85
N LEU A 188 -6.98 16.43 17.17
CA LEU A 188 -6.46 15.45 16.21
C LEU A 188 -7.49 15.09 15.13
N VAL A 189 -8.74 14.78 15.51
CA VAL A 189 -9.74 14.31 14.54
C VAL A 189 -10.12 15.40 13.52
N PRO A 190 -10.40 16.65 13.90
CA PRO A 190 -10.64 17.73 12.94
C PRO A 190 -9.46 17.97 11.98
N ASP A 191 -8.22 17.94 12.47
CA ASP A 191 -7.04 18.11 11.61
C ASP A 191 -6.90 16.97 10.60
N VAL A 192 -7.16 15.73 11.02
CA VAL A 192 -7.19 14.57 10.13
C VAL A 192 -8.29 14.68 9.07
N VAL A 193 -9.50 15.09 9.47
CA VAL A 193 -10.61 15.34 8.54
C VAL A 193 -10.23 16.40 7.51
N LYS A 194 -9.65 17.51 7.95
CA LYS A 194 -9.20 18.60 7.08
C LYS A 194 -8.10 18.13 6.11
N ALA A 195 -7.15 17.33 6.58
CA ALA A 195 -6.10 16.76 5.76
C ALA A 195 -6.67 15.82 4.67
N ILE A 196 -7.65 14.97 5.02
CA ILE A 196 -8.34 14.10 4.06
C ILE A 196 -9.10 14.93 3.03
N GLN A 197 -9.84 15.95 3.44
CA GLN A 197 -10.56 16.83 2.52
C GLN A 197 -9.62 17.56 1.56
N ALA A 198 -8.50 18.08 2.06
CA ALA A 198 -7.49 18.75 1.24
C ALA A 198 -6.79 17.80 0.24
N ALA A 199 -6.62 16.53 0.62
CA ALA A 199 -6.06 15.50 -0.27
C ALA A 199 -7.09 14.93 -1.26
N SER A 200 -8.38 15.05 -0.95
CA SER A 200 -9.49 14.54 -1.75
C SER A 200 -9.94 15.58 -2.80
N ASN A 201 -9.28 15.60 -3.96
CA ASN A 201 -9.70 16.43 -5.11
C ASN A 201 -10.84 15.75 -5.91
N GLY A 202 -11.95 15.41 -5.26
CA GLY A 202 -13.08 14.65 -5.83
C GLY A 202 -13.40 13.38 -5.03
N PRO A 203 -14.10 12.39 -5.64
CA PRO A 203 -14.33 11.09 -5.00
C PRO A 203 -13.02 10.48 -4.55
N ALA A 204 -12.96 10.08 -3.28
CA ALA A 204 -11.78 9.49 -2.65
C ALA A 204 -12.20 8.31 -1.79
N GLU A 205 -11.33 7.32 -1.74
CA GLU A 205 -11.47 6.20 -0.81
C GLU A 205 -10.31 6.21 0.19
N VAL A 206 -10.65 6.13 1.48
CA VAL A 206 -9.70 6.13 2.58
C VAL A 206 -9.57 4.74 3.15
N LEU A 207 -8.40 4.16 2.99
CA LEU A 207 -7.95 2.95 3.65
C LEU A 207 -7.56 3.29 5.09
N LEU A 208 -8.40 2.91 6.05
CA LEU A 208 -8.20 3.15 7.46
C LEU A 208 -7.44 1.99 8.07
N SER A 209 -6.20 2.22 8.50
CA SER A 209 -5.48 1.24 9.32
C SER A 209 -6.32 0.81 10.54
N HIS A 210 -6.11 -0.41 11.02
CA HIS A 210 -6.74 -0.85 12.27
C HIS A 210 -6.44 0.10 13.44
N ARG A 211 -5.28 0.75 13.43
CA ARG A 211 -4.90 1.76 14.42
C ARG A 211 -5.74 3.03 14.29
N ALA A 212 -5.84 3.60 13.08
CA ALA A 212 -6.66 4.81 12.88
C ALA A 212 -8.10 4.64 13.37
N GLN A 213 -8.68 3.46 13.21
CA GLN A 213 -10.03 3.14 13.68
C GLN A 213 -10.21 3.25 15.20
N ARG A 214 -9.14 3.21 15.99
CA ARG A 214 -9.18 3.32 17.46
C ARG A 214 -9.26 4.77 17.96
N LEU A 215 -9.15 5.75 17.06
CA LEU A 215 -9.27 7.15 17.42
C LEU A 215 -10.74 7.50 17.76
N PRO A 216 -11.01 7.97 18.98
CA PRO A 216 -12.37 8.33 19.38
C PRO A 216 -13.00 9.36 18.43
N GLY A 217 -14.19 9.05 17.90
CA GLY A 217 -14.95 9.97 17.05
C GLY A 217 -14.44 10.11 15.60
N LEU A 218 -13.33 9.47 15.21
CA LEU A 218 -12.82 9.56 13.84
C LEU A 218 -13.82 8.98 12.83
N ILE A 219 -14.27 7.75 13.06
CA ILE A 219 -15.18 7.05 12.15
C ILE A 219 -16.48 7.83 11.94
N ASP A 220 -17.07 8.34 13.02
CA ASP A 220 -18.26 9.18 12.95
C ASP A 220 -17.98 10.43 12.12
N SER A 221 -16.86 11.11 12.37
CA SER A 221 -16.48 12.32 11.64
C SER A 221 -16.26 12.09 10.15
N LEU A 222 -15.65 10.95 9.77
CA LEU A 222 -15.45 10.60 8.36
C LEU A 222 -16.78 10.27 7.66
N SER A 223 -17.73 9.65 8.37
CA SER A 223 -19.05 9.30 7.80
C SER A 223 -19.88 10.53 7.42
N LEU A 224 -19.55 11.69 7.99
CA LEU A 224 -20.21 12.97 7.70
C LEU A 224 -19.65 13.66 6.44
N ILE A 225 -18.58 13.15 5.85
CA ILE A 225 -17.94 13.75 4.66
C ILE A 225 -18.63 13.21 3.40
N PRO A 226 -19.35 14.05 2.62
CA PRO A 226 -20.08 13.58 1.44
C PRO A 226 -19.14 13.02 0.38
N GLY A 227 -19.48 11.87 -0.20
CA GLY A 227 -18.71 11.24 -1.27
C GLY A 227 -17.41 10.57 -0.84
N LEU A 228 -17.10 10.55 0.45
CA LEU A 228 -15.96 9.82 0.99
C LEU A 228 -16.32 8.35 1.21
N VAL A 229 -15.58 7.46 0.57
CA VAL A 229 -15.66 6.02 0.85
C VAL A 229 -14.59 5.67 1.89
N THR A 230 -14.93 4.85 2.88
CA THR A 230 -13.95 4.37 3.87
C THR A 230 -13.87 2.86 3.84
N GLN A 231 -12.66 2.33 3.63
CA GLN A 231 -12.37 0.91 3.77
C GLN A 231 -11.61 0.68 5.08
N ARG A 232 -12.19 -0.14 5.96
CA ARG A 232 -11.57 -0.51 7.24
C ARG A 232 -10.65 -1.71 7.06
N LEU A 233 -9.38 -1.53 7.40
CA LEU A 233 -8.37 -2.58 7.36
C LEU A 233 -8.29 -3.31 8.72
N THR A 234 -7.85 -4.55 8.70
CA THR A 234 -7.63 -5.35 9.92
C THR A 234 -6.18 -5.24 10.38
N SER A 235 -5.86 -5.83 11.53
CA SER A 235 -4.47 -5.98 11.98
C SER A 235 -3.65 -6.92 11.07
N ALA A 236 -4.32 -7.79 10.30
CA ALA A 236 -3.68 -8.73 9.39
C ALA A 236 -3.44 -8.15 7.98
N SER A 237 -4.11 -7.07 7.59
CA SER A 237 -4.09 -6.57 6.20
C SER A 237 -2.68 -6.27 5.66
N LEU A 238 -1.77 -5.76 6.49
CA LEU A 238 -0.38 -5.54 6.05
C LEU A 238 0.35 -6.86 5.81
N LEU A 239 0.20 -7.83 6.72
CA LEU A 239 0.81 -9.15 6.58
C LEU A 239 0.27 -9.87 5.34
N GLU A 240 -1.03 -9.81 5.11
CA GLU A 240 -1.69 -10.37 3.92
C GLU A 240 -1.15 -9.73 2.63
N ALA A 241 -1.02 -8.40 2.63
CA ALA A 241 -0.51 -7.67 1.48
C ALA A 241 0.97 -7.99 1.20
N PHE A 242 1.81 -8.07 2.24
CA PHE A 242 3.20 -8.51 2.13
C PHE A 242 3.30 -9.94 1.60
N THR A 243 2.52 -10.87 2.16
CA THR A 243 2.54 -12.28 1.77
C THR A 243 2.17 -12.43 0.29
N ALA A 244 1.15 -11.70 -0.17
CA ALA A 244 0.71 -11.79 -1.56
C ALA A 244 1.72 -11.20 -2.56
N LEU A 245 2.49 -10.19 -2.16
CA LEU A 245 3.51 -9.55 -3.02
C LEU A 245 4.92 -10.08 -2.80
N ALA A 246 5.12 -10.97 -1.83
CA ALA A 246 6.42 -11.52 -1.50
C ALA A 246 7.16 -12.08 -2.74
N PRO A 247 6.54 -12.85 -3.66
CA PRO A 247 7.23 -13.35 -4.84
C PRO A 247 7.79 -12.22 -5.72
N GLU A 248 7.02 -11.16 -5.97
CA GLU A 248 7.47 -10.00 -6.76
C GLU A 248 8.57 -9.20 -6.04
N LEU A 249 8.41 -8.98 -4.74
CA LEU A 249 9.33 -8.18 -3.93
C LEU A 249 10.69 -8.88 -3.71
N THR A 250 10.72 -10.22 -3.86
CA THR A 250 11.92 -11.05 -3.66
C THR A 250 12.50 -11.62 -4.95
N ALA A 251 11.77 -11.57 -6.07
CA ALA A 251 12.23 -12.10 -7.36
C ALA A 251 13.45 -11.35 -7.91
N ASN A 252 13.62 -10.07 -7.56
CA ASN A 252 14.73 -9.27 -8.06
C ASN A 252 16.00 -9.47 -7.21
N GLY A 253 17.14 -9.70 -7.86
CA GLY A 253 18.42 -9.93 -7.17
C GLY A 253 19.02 -8.69 -6.50
N THR A 254 18.48 -7.51 -6.80
CA THR A 254 18.87 -6.22 -6.22
C THR A 254 18.40 -6.07 -4.77
N HIS A 255 19.22 -5.42 -3.94
CA HIS A 255 18.93 -5.15 -2.53
C HIS A 255 18.66 -3.66 -2.29
N ASN A 256 18.09 -3.33 -1.13
CA ASN A 256 17.80 -1.97 -0.68
C ASN A 256 16.95 -1.14 -1.68
N GLN A 257 16.05 -1.78 -2.43
CA GLN A 257 15.17 -1.08 -3.34
C GLN A 257 14.17 -0.21 -2.57
N LEU A 258 13.90 1.00 -3.06
CA LEU A 258 12.85 1.86 -2.51
C LEU A 258 11.64 1.83 -3.43
N ILE A 259 10.56 1.20 -2.97
CA ILE A 259 9.36 0.93 -3.76
C ILE A 259 8.28 1.92 -3.39
N TYR A 260 8.02 2.85 -4.32
CA TYR A 260 6.91 3.80 -4.25
C TYR A 260 5.82 3.54 -5.29
N SER A 261 5.96 2.48 -6.08
CA SER A 261 4.96 2.07 -7.04
C SER A 261 4.89 0.55 -7.20
N LEU A 262 3.69 0.03 -7.41
CA LEU A 262 3.42 -1.37 -7.72
C LEU A 262 2.48 -1.48 -8.92
N ALA A 263 2.51 -2.60 -9.63
CA ALA A 263 1.50 -2.87 -10.64
C ALA A 263 0.10 -2.89 -10.00
N ASN A 264 -0.88 -2.28 -10.67
CA ASN A 264 -2.24 -2.28 -10.18
C ASN A 264 -2.91 -3.61 -10.54
N PRO A 265 -3.23 -4.49 -9.58
CA PRO A 265 -3.83 -5.79 -9.89
C PRO A 265 -5.24 -5.67 -10.45
N ALA A 266 -6.01 -4.63 -10.12
CA ALA A 266 -7.33 -4.40 -10.71
C ALA A 266 -7.22 -4.12 -12.22
N GLN A 267 -6.20 -3.35 -12.61
CA GLN A 267 -5.89 -3.15 -14.03
C GLN A 267 -5.15 -4.33 -14.62
N ALA A 268 -4.32 -5.08 -13.91
CA ALA A 268 -3.71 -6.31 -14.41
C ALA A 268 -4.76 -7.41 -14.63
N THR A 269 -5.85 -7.42 -13.87
CA THR A 269 -6.98 -8.35 -14.05
C THR A 269 -7.95 -7.86 -15.12
N ALA A 270 -8.18 -6.55 -15.25
CA ALA A 270 -8.83 -6.00 -16.44
C ALA A 270 -7.99 -6.32 -17.67
N THR A 271 -6.67 -6.15 -17.59
CA THR A 271 -5.71 -6.58 -18.61
C THR A 271 -5.56 -8.09 -18.64
N ALA A 272 -6.02 -8.93 -17.71
CA ALA A 272 -5.92 -10.41 -17.77
C ALA A 272 -7.20 -11.06 -18.33
N THR A 273 -8.35 -10.47 -17.99
CA THR A 273 -9.65 -10.77 -18.59
C THR A 273 -9.72 -10.17 -19.99
N GLU A 274 -9.08 -9.01 -20.19
CA GLU A 274 -8.66 -8.53 -21.49
C GLU A 274 -7.41 -9.25 -22.01
N GLN A 275 -6.43 -9.82 -21.30
CA GLN A 275 -5.28 -10.52 -21.94
C GLN A 275 -5.65 -11.91 -22.40
N LEU A 276 -6.72 -12.51 -21.88
CA LEU A 276 -7.38 -13.62 -22.56
C LEU A 276 -8.16 -13.16 -23.82
N SER A 277 -8.26 -11.85 -24.09
CA SER A 277 -8.97 -11.29 -25.26
C SER A 277 -8.31 -10.10 -26.04
N THR A 278 -7.11 -9.64 -25.68
CA THR A 278 -6.43 -8.41 -26.17
C THR A 278 -4.90 -8.48 -26.04
N GLY A 279 -4.34 -9.66 -25.75
CA GLY A 279 -2.93 -9.91 -25.95
C GLY A 279 -2.59 -9.97 -27.45
N HIS A 280 -2.28 -8.82 -28.05
CA HIS A 280 -1.62 -8.68 -29.36
C HIS A 280 -2.48 -8.80 -30.63
N SER A 281 -3.75 -8.37 -30.63
CA SER A 281 -4.46 -8.27 -31.90
C SER A 281 -3.96 -7.05 -32.68
N ILE A 282 -3.16 -7.33 -33.71
CA ILE A 282 -2.84 -6.35 -34.75
C ILE A 282 -4.16 -5.79 -35.28
N THR A 283 -4.22 -4.47 -35.43
CA THR A 283 -5.43 -3.77 -35.89
C THR A 283 -5.27 -3.24 -37.30
N HIS A 284 -4.05 -2.85 -37.67
CA HIS A 284 -3.76 -2.23 -38.95
C HIS A 284 -2.45 -2.72 -39.54
N ILE A 285 -2.37 -2.63 -40.86
CA ILE A 285 -1.15 -2.84 -41.66
C ILE A 285 -0.81 -1.52 -42.34
N VAL A 286 0.46 -1.12 -42.31
CA VAL A 286 0.95 0.07 -42.99
C VAL A 286 1.63 -0.35 -44.28
N GLN A 287 1.11 0.16 -45.40
CA GLN A 287 1.67 -0.02 -46.74
C GLN A 287 1.88 1.36 -47.36
N GLN A 288 3.09 1.65 -47.85
CA GLN A 288 3.42 2.96 -48.48
C GLN A 288 3.08 4.19 -47.60
N GLY A 289 3.13 4.04 -46.27
CA GLY A 289 2.83 5.11 -45.32
C GLY A 289 1.34 5.32 -45.00
N ILE A 290 0.45 4.48 -45.54
CA ILE A 290 -0.99 4.49 -45.24
C ILE A 290 -1.33 3.30 -44.36
N ALA A 291 -2.03 3.55 -43.25
CA ALA A 291 -2.54 2.50 -42.37
C ALA A 291 -3.92 2.04 -42.85
N VAL A 292 -4.08 0.73 -43.07
CA VAL A 292 -5.33 0.08 -43.47
C VAL A 292 -5.71 -0.96 -42.41
N GLU A 293 -7.00 -1.13 -42.13
CA GLU A 293 -7.47 -2.16 -41.19
C GLU A 293 -7.06 -3.55 -41.68
N ILE A 294 -6.43 -4.35 -40.81
CA ILE A 294 -5.87 -5.66 -41.19
C ILE A 294 -6.95 -6.64 -41.67
N LYS A 295 -8.17 -6.56 -41.14
CA LYS A 295 -9.30 -7.41 -41.58
C LYS A 295 -9.66 -7.15 -43.03
N ALA A 296 -9.92 -5.88 -43.37
CA ALA A 296 -10.19 -5.47 -44.74
C ALA A 296 -9.03 -5.81 -45.69
N PHE A 297 -7.79 -5.68 -45.21
CA PHE A 297 -6.61 -6.02 -45.99
C PHE A 297 -6.46 -7.53 -46.24
N SER A 298 -6.74 -8.37 -45.23
CA SER A 298 -6.62 -9.83 -45.34
C SER A 298 -7.51 -10.46 -46.42
N GLU A 299 -8.61 -9.80 -46.79
CA GLU A 299 -9.50 -10.23 -47.87
C GLU A 299 -8.90 -10.00 -49.27
N THR A 300 -7.83 -9.19 -49.37
CA THR A 300 -7.24 -8.76 -50.65
C THR A 300 -5.89 -9.42 -50.98
N THR A 301 -5.26 -10.12 -50.04
CA THR A 301 -3.89 -10.67 -50.20
C THR A 301 -3.83 -12.15 -50.56
N ALA A 302 -4.97 -12.78 -50.85
CA ALA A 302 -5.13 -14.25 -50.91
C ALA A 302 -4.12 -14.98 -51.84
N ASP A 303 -3.60 -14.31 -52.88
CA ASP A 303 -2.66 -14.90 -53.82
C ASP A 303 -1.17 -14.68 -53.47
N GLU A 304 -0.85 -13.70 -52.62
CA GLU A 304 0.53 -13.30 -52.30
C GLU A 304 1.04 -13.92 -50.99
N PHE A 305 0.29 -13.73 -49.90
CA PHE A 305 0.49 -14.33 -48.58
C PHE A 305 -0.80 -14.26 -47.76
N GLY A 306 -1.02 -15.24 -46.91
CA GLY A 306 -2.23 -15.35 -46.10
C GLY A 306 -2.10 -14.61 -44.77
N LEU A 307 -3.11 -13.84 -44.41
CA LEU A 307 -3.31 -13.34 -43.05
C LEU A 307 -4.52 -14.06 -42.46
N ILE A 308 -4.29 -14.89 -41.44
CA ILE A 308 -5.33 -15.74 -40.85
C ILE A 308 -5.56 -15.30 -39.41
N LEU A 309 -6.80 -14.94 -39.09
CA LEU A 309 -7.20 -14.67 -37.71
C LEU A 309 -7.61 -15.98 -37.04
N ASP A 310 -6.90 -16.36 -35.98
CA ASP A 310 -7.29 -17.48 -35.14
C ASP A 310 -8.50 -17.07 -34.29
N ALA A 311 -9.65 -17.71 -34.52
CA ALA A 311 -10.91 -17.40 -33.84
C ALA A 311 -10.92 -17.75 -32.34
N VAL A 312 -10.01 -18.61 -31.89
CA VAL A 312 -9.89 -19.03 -30.49
C VAL A 312 -8.96 -18.11 -29.72
N THR A 313 -7.83 -17.71 -30.33
CA THR A 313 -6.81 -16.88 -29.66
C THR A 313 -6.90 -15.40 -29.99
N GLY A 314 -7.64 -15.00 -31.04
CA GLY A 314 -7.75 -13.62 -31.51
C GLY A 314 -6.47 -13.07 -32.16
N GLN A 315 -5.49 -13.93 -32.45
CA GLN A 315 -4.20 -13.54 -33.00
C GLN A 315 -4.11 -13.74 -34.51
N TRP A 316 -3.36 -12.86 -35.17
CA TRP A 316 -3.07 -12.98 -36.60
C TRP A 316 -1.88 -13.89 -36.83
N GLN A 317 -2.01 -14.76 -37.83
CA GLN A 317 -0.95 -15.61 -38.35
C GLN A 317 -0.63 -15.20 -39.77
N LEU A 318 0.65 -15.18 -40.09
CA LEU A 318 1.15 -15.08 -41.45
C LEU A 318 1.33 -16.49 -42.02
N ALA A 319 0.65 -16.79 -43.11
CA ALA A 319 0.84 -18.00 -43.88
C ALA A 319 1.60 -17.69 -45.18
N PRO A 320 2.61 -18.49 -45.55
CA PRO A 320 3.29 -18.32 -46.84
C PRO A 320 2.30 -18.56 -48.00
N GLY A 321 2.34 -17.69 -49.01
CA GLY A 321 1.56 -17.80 -50.24
C GLY A 321 2.45 -18.15 -51.45
N ASN A 322 2.10 -17.65 -52.63
CA ASN A 322 2.86 -17.90 -53.86
C ASN A 322 4.16 -17.05 -53.95
N LEU A 323 4.26 -15.99 -53.15
CA LEU A 323 5.45 -15.13 -53.08
C LEU A 323 6.38 -15.56 -51.94
N SER A 324 7.69 -15.50 -52.21
CA SER A 324 8.69 -15.58 -51.15
C SER A 324 8.61 -14.35 -50.27
N ILE A 325 8.28 -14.55 -49.01
CA ILE A 325 8.12 -13.50 -48.00
C ILE A 325 9.19 -13.63 -46.91
N ALA A 326 9.62 -12.48 -46.37
CA ALA A 326 10.50 -12.43 -45.21
C ALA A 326 9.86 -11.61 -44.09
N LEU A 327 9.71 -12.21 -42.91
CA LEU A 327 9.26 -11.56 -41.69
C LEU A 327 10.49 -11.11 -40.90
N ASN A 328 10.63 -9.80 -40.65
CA ASN A 328 11.76 -9.22 -39.92
C ASN A 328 13.14 -9.68 -40.46
N GLY A 329 13.24 -9.90 -41.78
CA GLY A 329 14.45 -10.35 -42.46
C GLY A 329 14.67 -11.87 -42.49
N GLN A 330 13.77 -12.67 -41.92
CA GLN A 330 13.80 -14.14 -41.98
C GLN A 330 12.77 -14.68 -42.96
N SER A 331 13.17 -15.58 -43.87
CA SER A 331 12.25 -16.23 -44.80
C SER A 331 11.21 -17.06 -44.06
N VAL A 332 9.94 -16.91 -44.44
CA VAL A 332 8.82 -17.65 -43.82
C VAL A 332 8.43 -18.80 -44.74
N THR A 333 8.56 -20.03 -44.25
CA THR A 333 8.20 -21.26 -44.98
C THR A 333 7.05 -22.03 -44.36
N GLU A 334 6.64 -21.66 -43.13
CA GLU A 334 5.53 -22.24 -42.40
C GLU A 334 4.73 -21.13 -41.71
N PRO A 335 3.44 -21.34 -41.37
CA PRO A 335 2.64 -20.33 -40.68
C PRO A 335 3.24 -19.91 -39.35
N CYS A 336 3.34 -18.60 -39.12
CA CYS A 336 3.89 -18.04 -37.88
C CYS A 336 3.00 -16.93 -37.30
N LEU A 337 3.02 -16.79 -35.97
CA LEU A 337 2.26 -15.75 -35.26
C LEU A 337 2.85 -14.36 -35.55
N LEU A 338 1.98 -13.39 -35.81
CA LEU A 338 2.35 -11.98 -35.99
C LEU A 338 2.16 -11.18 -34.71
N LYS A 339 3.01 -10.17 -34.52
CA LYS A 339 2.94 -9.19 -33.42
C LYS A 339 2.98 -7.77 -33.98
N ALA A 340 2.42 -6.82 -33.23
CA ALA A 340 2.58 -5.41 -33.56
C ALA A 340 4.08 -5.03 -33.52
N GLY A 341 4.55 -4.34 -34.55
CA GLY A 341 5.95 -4.03 -34.79
C GLY A 341 6.62 -4.94 -35.83
N ASP A 342 6.01 -6.07 -36.19
CA ASP A 342 6.54 -6.93 -37.24
C ASP A 342 6.47 -6.27 -38.62
N ALA A 343 7.50 -6.51 -39.42
CA ALA A 343 7.59 -6.05 -40.80
C ALA A 343 7.73 -7.25 -41.76
N ILE A 344 6.87 -7.32 -42.78
CA ILE A 344 6.99 -8.29 -43.87
C ILE A 344 7.54 -7.60 -45.10
N LEU A 345 8.49 -8.27 -45.76
CA LEU A 345 8.90 -7.97 -47.12
C LEU A 345 8.31 -9.04 -48.06
N ALA A 346 7.45 -8.62 -49.00
CA ALA A 346 6.92 -9.47 -50.07
C ALA A 346 7.26 -8.82 -51.42
N GLY A 347 8.12 -9.47 -52.21
CA GLY A 347 8.70 -8.85 -53.41
C GLY A 347 9.46 -7.56 -53.07
N ASN A 348 9.03 -6.43 -53.65
CA ASN A 348 9.59 -5.09 -53.40
C ASN A 348 8.75 -4.24 -52.43
N GLN A 349 7.75 -4.83 -51.76
CA GLN A 349 6.85 -4.11 -50.87
C GLN A 349 7.11 -4.48 -49.41
N THR A 350 7.04 -3.47 -48.54
CA THR A 350 7.16 -3.63 -47.09
C THR A 350 5.83 -3.31 -46.42
N PHE A 351 5.43 -4.19 -45.52
CA PHE A 351 4.20 -4.07 -44.74
C PHE A 351 4.55 -4.07 -43.26
N LEU A 352 4.13 -3.06 -42.51
CA LEU A 352 4.36 -2.96 -41.07
C LEU A 352 3.06 -3.18 -40.31
N PHE A 353 3.05 -4.14 -39.39
CA PHE A 353 1.88 -4.41 -38.55
C PHE A 353 1.89 -3.52 -37.33
N ILE A 354 0.80 -2.80 -37.11
CA ILE A 354 0.69 -1.85 -36.01
C ILE A 354 -0.58 -2.06 -35.19
N GLN A 355 -0.53 -1.51 -33.99
CA GLN A 355 -1.69 -1.35 -33.15
C GLN A 355 -2.06 0.13 -33.10
N VAL A 356 -3.26 0.46 -33.56
CA VAL A 356 -3.87 1.79 -33.41
C VAL A 356 -4.92 1.67 -32.31
N ARG A 357 -4.91 2.59 -31.35
CA ARG A 357 -5.86 2.65 -30.23
C ARG A 357 -7.04 3.55 -30.55
#